data_AF-A0A803R6Y0-F1
#
_entry.id   AF-A0A803R6Y0-F1
#
_cell.length_a   1.000
_cell.length_b   1.000
_cell.length_c   1.000
_cell.angle_alpha   90.00
_cell.angle_beta   90.00
_cell.angle_gamma   90.00
#
_symmetry.space_group_name_H-M   'P 1'
#
loop_
_entity.id
_entity.type
_entity.pdbx_description
1 polymer ?
#
loop_
_entity_poly.entity_id
_entity_poly.type
_entity_poly.pdbx_seq_one_letter_code
_entity_poly.pdbx_strand_id
1 'polypeptide(L)'
;MELNKKFVLPNCSHSMCLKCYRDWRGRSQSCPFCRDSLKRVDSGDLWVFTEKSDAIDLSTILREDRKRLFMYIDRLPLVVPDPIYIPYDAHVR
;
A
#
# COMPACT_ATOMS: atom_id res chain seq x y z
N MET A 1 15.99 -7.50 -3.75
CA MET A 1 15.83 -6.64 -4.95
C MET A 1 16.13 -5.23 -4.48
N GLU A 2 17.30 -4.70 -4.83
CA GLU A 2 17.62 -3.30 -4.55
C GLU A 2 16.62 -2.43 -5.31
N LEU A 3 15.69 -1.82 -4.57
CA LEU A 3 14.71 -0.91 -5.15
C LEU A 3 15.50 0.24 -5.77
N ASN A 4 15.42 0.40 -7.09
CA ASN A 4 15.92 1.58 -7.78
C ASN A 4 15.08 2.80 -7.36
N LYS A 5 15.24 3.25 -6.11
CA LYS A 5 14.51 4.36 -5.51
C LYS A 5 14.97 5.64 -6.19
N LYS A 6 14.29 5.97 -7.28
CA LYS A 6 14.38 7.28 -7.91
C LYS A 6 13.54 8.25 -7.08
N PHE A 7 13.98 9.49 -7.07
CA PHE A 7 13.34 10.58 -6.39
C PHE A 7 13.04 11.68 -7.41
N VAL A 8 11.88 12.30 -7.28
CA VAL A 8 11.40 13.36 -8.16
C VAL A 8 11.66 14.71 -7.50
N LEU A 9 12.21 15.64 -8.27
CA LEU A 9 12.42 17.03 -7.85
C LEU A 9 11.09 17.81 -7.93
N PRO A 10 10.64 18.46 -6.84
CA PRO A 10 9.30 19.06 -6.76
C PRO A 10 9.09 20.24 -7.73
N ASN A 11 10.17 20.94 -8.11
CA ASN A 11 10.07 22.14 -8.94
C ASN A 11 9.98 21.85 -10.45
N CYS A 12 10.48 20.69 -10.89
CA CYS A 12 10.67 20.43 -12.32
C CYS A 12 10.39 18.99 -12.74
N SER A 13 9.88 18.15 -11.83
CA SER A 13 9.49 16.75 -12.06
C SER A 13 10.57 15.81 -12.60
N HIS A 14 11.82 16.25 -12.65
CA HIS A 14 12.93 15.40 -13.06
C HIS A 14 13.31 14.42 -11.96
N SER A 15 13.67 13.19 -12.36
CA SER A 15 13.97 12.12 -11.43
C SER A 15 15.46 11.76 -11.39
N MET A 16 16.01 11.49 -10.20
CA MET A 16 17.36 10.92 -10.03
C MET A 16 17.46 10.08 -8.76
N CYS A 17 18.54 9.33 -8.60
CA CYS A 17 18.79 8.58 -7.37
C CYS A 17 19.14 9.50 -6.20
N LEU A 18 18.89 9.10 -4.95
CA LEU A 18 19.21 9.93 -3.77
C LEU A 18 20.70 10.25 -3.67
N LYS A 19 21.56 9.30 -4.04
CA LYS A 19 23.02 9.52 -4.11
C LYS A 19 23.36 10.62 -5.13
N CYS A 20 22.79 10.52 -6.33
CA CYS A 20 22.95 11.46 -7.42
C CYS A 20 22.53 12.88 -6.99
N TYR A 21 21.41 12.98 -6.27
CA TYR A 21 20.93 14.24 -5.70
C TYR A 21 21.89 14.83 -4.68
N ARG A 22 22.36 14.03 -3.71
CA ARG A 22 23.29 14.50 -2.66
C ARG A 22 24.61 14.96 -3.25
N ASP A 23 25.18 14.18 -4.17
CA ASP A 23 26.43 14.49 -4.86
C ASP A 23 26.30 15.78 -5.69
N TRP A 24 25.18 15.95 -6.39
CA TRP A 24 24.93 17.14 -7.20
C TRP A 24 24.66 18.38 -6.35
N ARG A 25 23.86 18.27 -5.29
CA ARG A 25 23.51 19.39 -4.40
C ARG A 25 24.73 20.00 -3.72
N GLY A 26 25.77 19.21 -3.44
CA GLY A 26 27.06 19.71 -2.95
C GLY A 26 27.81 20.57 -3.96
N ARG A 27 27.48 20.48 -5.27
CA ARG A 27 28.10 21.25 -6.36
C ARG A 27 27.22 22.38 -6.86
N SER A 28 25.91 22.18 -6.91
CA SER A 28 24.95 23.14 -7.45
C SER A 28 23.57 22.97 -6.83
N GLN A 29 22.93 24.08 -6.50
CA GLN A 29 21.53 24.12 -6.07
C GLN A 29 20.58 24.39 -7.24
N SER A 30 20.83 23.73 -8.37
CA SER A 30 19.97 23.77 -9.57
C SER A 30 19.67 22.35 -10.03
N CYS A 31 18.59 22.14 -10.77
CA CYS A 31 18.33 20.85 -11.39
C CYS A 31 19.41 20.57 -12.46
N PRO A 32 20.07 19.39 -12.46
CA PRO A 32 21.10 19.07 -13.45
C PRO A 32 20.54 18.92 -14.88
N PHE A 33 19.23 18.74 -15.03
CA PHE A 33 18.58 18.54 -16.32
C PHE A 33 18.07 19.84 -16.95
N CYS A 34 17.45 20.71 -16.16
CA CYS A 34 16.78 21.93 -16.65
C CYS A 34 17.24 23.23 -15.98
N ARG A 35 18.18 23.15 -15.02
CA ARG A 35 18.72 24.29 -14.26
C ARG A 35 17.72 25.05 -13.38
N ASP A 36 16.50 24.55 -13.22
CA ASP A 36 15.55 25.10 -12.24
C ASP A 36 16.14 25.14 -10.84
N SER A 37 15.85 26.22 -10.12
CA SER A 37 16.39 26.45 -8.78
C SER A 37 15.94 25.39 -7.78
N LEU A 38 16.88 24.84 -7.02
CA LEU A 38 16.67 23.91 -5.91
C LEU A 38 17.10 24.52 -4.56
N LYS A 39 17.30 25.84 -4.48
CA LYS A 39 17.79 26.52 -3.27
C LYS A 39 16.93 26.29 -2.01
N ARG A 40 15.63 25.98 -2.19
CA ARG A 40 14.66 25.70 -1.11
C ARG A 40 14.21 24.23 -1.08
N VAL A 41 15.00 23.35 -1.69
CA VAL A 41 14.72 21.91 -1.75
C VAL A 41 15.82 21.20 -0.97
N ASP A 42 15.42 20.47 0.06
CA ASP A 42 16.22 19.54 0.86
C ASP A 42 15.84 18.09 0.56
N SER A 43 16.55 17.13 1.14
CA SER A 43 16.26 15.71 0.91
C SER A 43 14.88 15.26 1.39
N GLY A 44 14.27 15.99 2.33
CA GLY A 44 12.91 15.73 2.82
C GLY A 44 11.82 16.19 1.85
N ASP A 45 12.14 17.11 0.93
CA ASP A 45 11.20 17.65 -0.06
C ASP A 45 11.13 16.80 -1.33
N LEU A 46 11.98 15.77 -1.44
CA LEU A 46 12.02 14.86 -2.58
C LEU A 46 10.90 13.85 -2.53
N TRP A 47 10.26 13.60 -3.67
CA TRP A 47 9.16 12.64 -3.74
C TRP A 47 9.69 11.29 -4.18
N VAL A 48 9.22 10.21 -3.54
CA VAL A 48 9.59 8.85 -3.96
C VAL A 48 8.88 8.54 -5.27
N PHE A 49 9.66 8.20 -6.31
CA PHE A 49 9.09 7.72 -7.55
C PHE A 49 8.62 6.28 -7.36
N THR A 50 7.32 6.07 -7.46
CA THR A 50 6.70 4.75 -7.33
C THR A 50 6.45 4.19 -8.73
N GLU A 51 7.15 3.11 -9.10
CA GLU A 51 6.94 2.44 -10.38
C GLU A 51 5.66 1.59 -10.33
N LYS A 52 5.12 1.24 -11.51
CA LYS A 52 3.94 0.35 -11.59
C LYS A 52 4.20 -1.02 -10.92
N SER A 53 5.45 -1.47 -10.90
CA SER A 53 5.87 -2.69 -10.22
C SER A 53 5.91 -2.57 -8.70
N ASP A 54 5.97 -1.36 -8.15
CA ASP A 54 5.97 -1.12 -6.70
C ASP A 54 4.54 -1.14 -6.13
N ALA A 55 3.52 -0.99 -6.98
CA ALA A 55 2.13 -1.08 -6.62
C ALA A 55 1.65 -2.54 -6.71
N ILE A 56 1.04 -3.05 -5.63
CA ILE A 56 0.34 -4.34 -5.67
C ILE A 56 -0.94 -4.15 -6.49
N ASP A 57 -1.11 -4.98 -7.50
CA ASP A 57 -2.29 -4.90 -8.35
C ASP A 57 -3.56 -5.30 -7.58
N LEU A 58 -4.69 -4.70 -7.98
CA LEU A 58 -5.96 -4.92 -7.29
C LEU A 58 -6.41 -6.38 -7.33
N SER A 59 -6.06 -7.14 -8.38
CA SER A 59 -6.43 -8.55 -8.49
C SER A 59 -5.70 -9.41 -7.45
N THR A 60 -4.44 -9.09 -7.16
CA THR A 60 -3.67 -9.72 -6.08
C THR A 60 -4.27 -9.38 -4.72
N ILE A 61 -4.64 -8.12 -4.46
CA ILE A 61 -5.31 -7.71 -3.21
C ILE A 61 -6.60 -8.50 -3.01
N LEU A 62 -7.50 -8.48 -4.01
CA LEU A 62 -8.77 -9.19 -3.95
C LEU A 62 -8.61 -10.69 -3.71
N ARG A 63 -7.60 -11.32 -4.33
CA ARG A 63 -7.30 -12.74 -4.12
C ARG A 63 -6.93 -13.03 -2.67
N GLU A 64 -6.06 -12.21 -2.07
CA GLU A 64 -5.62 -12.42 -0.69
C GLU A 64 -6.74 -12.10 0.32
N ASP A 65 -7.53 -11.05 0.08
CA ASP A 65 -8.67 -10.72 0.94
C ASP A 65 -9.74 -11.80 0.91
N ARG A 66 -10.01 -12.38 -0.27
CA ARG A 66 -10.90 -13.53 -0.38
C ARG A 66 -10.41 -14.72 0.43
N LYS A 67 -9.10 -15.03 0.40
CA LYS A 67 -8.53 -16.10 1.23
C LYS A 67 -8.72 -15.82 2.72
N ARG A 68 -8.46 -14.59 3.17
CA ARG A 68 -8.65 -14.17 4.57
C ARG A 68 -10.12 -14.29 5.00
N LEU A 69 -11.04 -13.93 4.11
CA LEU A 69 -12.48 -14.05 4.37
C LEU A 69 -12.88 -15.51 4.62
N PHE A 70 -12.49 -16.44 3.74
CA PHE A 70 -12.82 -17.86 3.94
C PHE A 70 -12.18 -18.42 5.21
N MET A 71 -10.92 -18.10 5.49
CA MET A 71 -10.27 -18.50 6.75
C MET A 71 -10.97 -17.93 7.99
N TYR A 72 -11.54 -16.72 7.91
CA TYR A 72 -12.31 -16.14 8.99
C TYR A 72 -13.62 -16.91 9.19
N ILE A 73 -14.36 -17.19 8.11
CA ILE A 73 -15.61 -17.96 8.15
C ILE A 73 -15.37 -19.34 8.77
N ASP A 74 -14.30 -20.03 8.35
CA ASP A 74 -13.95 -21.35 8.88
C ASP A 74 -13.62 -21.35 10.39
N ARG A 75 -13.24 -20.19 10.93
CA ARG A 75 -12.93 -20.01 12.36
C ARG A 75 -14.11 -19.52 13.19
N LEU A 76 -15.26 -19.23 12.58
CA LEU A 76 -16.44 -18.81 13.33
C LEU A 76 -17.00 -19.98 14.14
N PRO A 77 -17.39 -19.75 15.41
CA PRO A 77 -18.05 -20.77 16.19
C PRO A 77 -19.39 -21.13 15.56
N LEU A 78 -19.71 -22.43 15.53
CA LEU A 78 -21.03 -22.90 15.13
C LEU A 78 -22.06 -22.45 16.18
N VAL A 79 -22.96 -21.54 15.78
CA VAL A 79 -24.12 -21.18 16.58
C VAL A 79 -25.25 -22.13 16.21
N VAL A 80 -25.43 -23.18 17.00
CA VAL A 80 -26.57 -24.09 16.88
C VAL A 80 -27.70 -23.52 17.74
N PRO A 81 -28.87 -23.20 17.16
CA PRO A 81 -30.04 -22.83 17.96
C PRO A 81 -30.42 -23.99 18.87
N ASP A 82 -30.77 -23.70 20.13
CA ASP A 82 -31.29 -24.71 21.05
C ASP A 82 -32.52 -25.38 20.42
N PRO A 83 -32.61 -26.72 20.40
CA PRO A 83 -33.80 -27.39 19.93
C PRO A 83 -34.97 -27.01 20.83
N ILE A 84 -35.88 -26.17 20.31
CA ILE A 84 -37.15 -25.87 20.97
C ILE A 84 -37.96 -27.17 20.99
N TYR A 85 -37.85 -27.92 22.09
CA TYR A 85 -38.67 -29.09 22.33
C TYR A 85 -40.08 -28.61 22.66
N ILE A 86 -41.00 -28.69 21.69
CA ILE A 86 -42.43 -28.45 21.91
C ILE A 86 -43.05 -29.81 22.23
N PRO A 87 -43.43 -30.11 23.49
CA PRO A 87 -44.15 -31.34 23.80
C PRO A 87 -45.53 -31.23 23.16
N TYR A 88 -45.84 -32.13 22.22
CA TYR A 88 -47.22 -32.30 21.77
C TYR A 88 -48.02 -32.87 22.95
N ASP A 89 -48.88 -32.04 23.52
CA ASP A 89 -49.84 -32.43 24.54
C ASP A 89 -50.92 -33.31 23.88
N ALA A 90 -50.66 -34.62 23.83
CA ALA A 90 -51.58 -35.63 23.30
C ALA A 90 -52.59 -36.09 24.37
N HIS A 91 -53.13 -35.13 25.13
CA HIS A 91 -54.22 -35.35 26.07
C HIS A 91 -55.49 -34.66 25.58
N VAL A 92 -56.09 -35.21 24.54
CA VAL A 92 -57.55 -35.09 24.33
C VAL A 92 -58.13 -36.49 24.40
N ARG A 93 -58.93 -36.65 25.46
CA ARG A 93 -59.55 -37.87 25.97
C ARG A 93 -60.76 -38.27 25.15
#